data_AF-A0A969ENH4-F1
#
_entry.id   AF-A0A969ENH4-F1
#
_cell.length_a   1.000
_cell.length_b   1.000
_cell.length_c   1.000
_cell.angle_alpha   90.00
_cell.angle_beta   90.00
_cell.angle_gamma   90.00
#
_symmetry.space_group_name_H-M   'P 1'
#
loop_
_entity.id
_entity.type
_entity.pdbx_description
1 polymer ?
#
loop_
_entity_poly.entity_id
_entity_poly.type
_entity_poly.pdbx_seq_one_letter_code
_entity_poly.pdbx_strand_id
1 'polypeptide(L)'
;MTPELKDDLVDVRDRLRALVSDLRQICGDLRPPTIDSLGLGAALQSFTQGWAERTGIRVQLALDSNQGRLPEAIELSIFRIVQEGLNNIARHAKSSHVKVSLQQTSPRLLLISIADDGVGDTERV
;
A
#
# COMPACT_ATOMS: atom_id res chain seq x y z
N MET A 1 -28.61 -19.99 14.96
CA MET A 1 -27.88 -20.16 13.69
C MET A 1 -27.24 -21.52 13.72
N THR A 2 -27.54 -22.38 12.74
CA THR A 2 -26.94 -23.71 12.65
C THR A 2 -25.45 -23.60 12.31
N PRO A 3 -24.61 -24.56 12.71
CA PRO A 3 -23.19 -24.59 12.38
C PRO A 3 -22.93 -24.50 10.86
N GLU A 4 -23.77 -25.14 10.05
CA GLU A 4 -23.64 -25.12 8.58
C GLU A 4 -23.76 -23.70 8.01
N LEU A 5 -24.68 -22.88 8.53
CA LEU A 5 -24.88 -21.52 8.06
C LEU A 5 -23.68 -20.59 8.37
N LYS A 6 -22.91 -20.89 9.43
CA LYS A 6 -21.69 -20.15 9.75
C LYS A 6 -20.55 -20.53 8.82
N ASP A 7 -20.42 -21.81 8.50
CA ASP A 7 -19.37 -22.30 7.60
C ASP A 7 -19.58 -21.80 6.17
N ASP A 8 -20.83 -21.79 5.69
CA ASP A 8 -21.18 -21.22 4.39
C ASP A 8 -20.85 -19.72 4.31
N LEU A 9 -21.09 -18.96 5.40
CA LEU A 9 -20.78 -17.54 5.45
C LEU A 9 -19.26 -17.27 5.42
N VAL A 10 -18.49 -18.17 6.04
CA VAL A 10 -17.03 -18.11 6.04
C VAL A 10 -16.48 -18.41 4.64
N ASP A 11 -16.99 -19.45 3.97
CA ASP A 11 -16.58 -19.78 2.59
C ASP A 11 -16.90 -18.63 1.62
N VAL A 12 -18.11 -18.05 1.68
CA VAL A 12 -18.48 -16.90 0.84
C VAL A 12 -17.56 -15.70 1.10
N ARG A 13 -17.25 -15.40 2.36
CA ARG A 13 -16.34 -14.31 2.73
C ARG A 13 -14.93 -14.54 2.19
N ASP A 14 -14.43 -15.75 2.27
CA ASP A 14 -13.05 -16.07 1.88
C ASP A 14 -12.92 -16.10 0.35
N ARG A 15 -13.94 -16.54 -0.39
CA ARG A 15 -14.03 -16.39 -1.85
C ARG A 15 -14.09 -14.93 -2.29
N LEU A 16 -14.86 -14.08 -1.58
CA LEU A 16 -14.88 -12.64 -1.86
C LEU A 16 -13.51 -12.00 -1.64
N ARG A 17 -12.77 -12.41 -0.61
CA ARG A 17 -11.40 -11.94 -0.39
C ARG A 17 -10.45 -12.38 -1.50
N ALA A 18 -10.55 -13.63 -1.96
CA ALA A 18 -9.76 -14.12 -3.09
C ALA A 18 -10.05 -13.32 -4.36
N LEU A 19 -11.32 -13.10 -4.71
CA LEU A 19 -11.72 -12.29 -5.86
C LEU A 19 -11.22 -10.85 -5.79
N VAL A 20 -11.26 -10.22 -4.61
CA VAL A 20 -10.71 -8.88 -4.41
C VAL A 20 -9.19 -8.88 -4.59
N SER A 21 -8.49 -9.93 -4.16
CA SER A 21 -7.05 -10.09 -4.38
C SER A 21 -6.72 -10.26 -5.86
N ASP A 22 -7.46 -11.10 -6.58
CA ASP A 22 -7.27 -11.32 -8.01
C ASP A 22 -7.55 -10.05 -8.83
N LEU A 23 -8.60 -9.31 -8.48
CA LEU A 23 -8.89 -8.01 -9.08
C LEU A 23 -7.78 -7.00 -8.79
N ARG A 24 -7.22 -6.96 -7.57
CA ARG A 24 -6.06 -6.10 -7.27
C ARG A 24 -4.83 -6.50 -8.07
N GLN A 25 -4.64 -7.79 -8.33
CA GLN A 25 -3.53 -8.28 -9.15
C GLN A 25 -3.69 -7.89 -10.61
N ILE A 26 -4.87 -8.10 -11.20
CA ILE A 26 -5.21 -7.70 -12.58
C ILE A 26 -5.16 -6.17 -12.75
N CYS A 27 -5.77 -5.42 -11.83
CA CYS A 27 -5.69 -3.96 -11.84
C CYS A 27 -4.27 -3.47 -11.55
N GLY A 28 -3.46 -4.24 -10.83
CA GLY A 28 -2.06 -3.93 -10.58
C GLY A 28 -1.20 -4.07 -11.83
N ASP A 29 -1.51 -5.04 -12.70
CA ASP A 29 -0.83 -5.24 -14.00
C ASP A 29 -1.15 -4.14 -15.01
N LEU A 30 -2.19 -3.33 -14.74
CA LEU A 30 -2.38 -2.04 -15.37
C LEU A 30 -1.56 -0.99 -14.61
N ARG A 31 -0.52 -0.44 -15.27
CA ARG A 31 0.24 0.68 -14.72
C ARG A 31 -0.72 1.83 -14.40
N PRO A 32 -0.70 2.41 -13.17
CA PRO A 32 -1.51 3.56 -12.88
C PRO A 32 -1.18 4.67 -13.87
N PRO A 33 -2.16 5.27 -14.57
CA PRO A 33 -1.89 6.27 -15.61
C PRO A 33 -1.09 7.48 -15.08
N THR A 34 -1.15 7.72 -13.77
CA THR A 34 -0.39 8.75 -13.06
C THR A 34 1.11 8.45 -13.01
N ILE A 35 1.55 7.19 -12.92
CA ILE A 35 2.98 6.84 -12.99
C ILE A 35 3.52 7.09 -14.40
N ASP A 36 2.73 6.75 -15.43
CA ASP A 36 3.08 7.01 -16.83
C ASP A 36 3.28 8.50 -17.09
N SER A 37 2.29 9.30 -16.71
CA SER A 37 2.22 10.74 -17.04
C SER A 37 3.05 11.64 -16.12
N LEU A 38 3.13 11.34 -14.83
CA LEU A 38 3.69 12.24 -13.81
C LEU A 38 4.79 11.61 -12.93
N GLY A 39 4.97 10.28 -13.03
CA GLY A 39 5.99 9.54 -12.28
C GLY A 39 5.59 9.09 -10.88
N LEU A 40 6.47 8.31 -10.27
CA LEU A 40 6.22 7.63 -8.99
C LEU A 40 5.85 8.60 -7.86
N GLY A 41 6.57 9.73 -7.73
CA GLY A 41 6.33 10.68 -6.65
C GLY A 41 4.91 11.27 -6.67
N ALA A 42 4.47 11.71 -7.84
CA ALA A 42 3.11 12.24 -8.03
C ALA A 42 2.04 11.15 -7.81
N ALA A 43 2.29 9.93 -8.27
CA ALA A 43 1.40 8.80 -8.05
C ALA A 43 1.26 8.47 -6.55
N LEU A 44 2.36 8.42 -5.80
CA LEU A 44 2.36 8.20 -4.35
C LEU A 44 1.64 9.33 -3.61
N GLN A 45 1.85 10.58 -4.02
CA GLN A 45 1.17 11.73 -3.41
C GLN A 45 -0.35 11.66 -3.60
N SER A 46 -0.81 11.43 -4.83
CA SER A 46 -2.24 11.27 -5.13
C SER A 46 -2.86 10.09 -4.38
N PHE A 47 -2.19 8.94 -4.40
CA PHE A 47 -2.66 7.74 -3.70
C PHE A 47 -2.76 7.93 -2.19
N THR A 48 -1.72 8.47 -1.55
CA THR A 48 -1.66 8.69 -0.10
C THR A 48 -2.70 9.70 0.37
N GLN A 49 -2.94 10.77 -0.41
CA GLN A 49 -4.00 11.73 -0.11
C GLN A 49 -5.39 11.07 -0.13
N GLY A 50 -5.74 10.38 -1.21
CA GLY A 50 -7.03 9.71 -1.31
C GLY A 50 -7.19 8.58 -0.27
N TRP A 51 -6.09 7.91 0.09
CA TRP A 51 -6.10 6.91 1.16
C TRP A 51 -6.35 7.54 2.54
N ALA A 52 -5.71 8.68 2.85
CA ALA A 52 -5.91 9.39 4.10
C ALA A 52 -7.35 9.90 4.24
N GLU A 53 -7.94 10.42 3.16
CA GLU A 53 -9.34 10.87 3.13
C GLU A 53 -10.33 9.72 3.43
N ARG A 54 -10.08 8.52 2.89
CA ARG A 54 -10.96 7.36 3.11
C ARG A 54 -10.83 6.72 4.49
N THR A 55 -9.64 6.75 5.07
CA THR A 55 -9.35 6.04 6.33
C THR A 55 -9.41 6.95 7.55
N GLY A 56 -9.27 8.26 7.37
CA GLY A 56 -9.10 9.23 8.45
C GLY A 56 -7.70 9.22 9.09
N ILE A 57 -6.78 8.39 8.60
CA ILE A 57 -5.41 8.26 9.12
C ILE A 57 -4.51 9.27 8.40
N ARG A 58 -3.74 10.05 9.16
CA ARG A 58 -2.86 11.09 8.58
C ARG A 58 -1.62 10.46 7.96
N VAL A 59 -1.32 10.78 6.70
CA VAL A 59 -0.09 10.32 6.03
C VAL A 59 0.90 11.46 5.88
N GLN A 60 2.14 11.24 6.32
CA GLN A 60 3.29 12.07 5.97
C GLN A 60 4.08 11.37 4.86
N LEU A 61 4.17 11.99 3.69
CA LEU A 61 4.97 11.49 2.57
C LEU A 61 6.28 12.29 2.48
N ALA A 62 7.41 11.59 2.51
CA ALA A 62 8.75 12.16 2.37
C ALA A 62 9.49 11.52 1.19
N LEU A 63 9.65 12.26 0.09
CA LEU A 63 10.32 11.81 -1.11
C LEU A 63 11.60 12.63 -1.31
N ASP A 64 12.72 11.98 -1.61
CA ASP A 64 13.91 12.71 -2.03
C ASP A 64 13.64 13.44 -3.36
N SER A 65 13.92 14.74 -3.38
CA SER A 65 13.74 15.62 -4.55
C SER A 65 14.64 15.27 -5.74
N ASN A 66 15.68 14.45 -5.53
CA ASN A 66 16.62 14.03 -6.57
C ASN A 66 16.35 12.62 -7.13
N GLN A 67 15.21 12.01 -6.80
CA GLN A 67 14.80 10.78 -7.48
C GLN A 67 14.36 11.12 -8.90
N GLY A 68 15.30 11.02 -9.85
CA GLY A 68 14.96 10.95 -11.26
C GLY A 68 14.06 9.75 -11.58
N ARG A 69 13.80 9.52 -12.87
CA ARG A 69 13.03 8.34 -13.29
C ARG A 69 13.78 7.06 -12.92
N LEU A 70 13.10 6.17 -12.21
CA LEU A 70 13.56 4.80 -12.00
C LEU A 70 13.11 3.94 -13.20
N PRO A 71 13.70 2.75 -13.40
CA PRO A 71 13.15 1.81 -14.36
C PRO A 71 11.68 1.53 -14.03
N GLU A 72 10.84 1.49 -15.04
CA GLU A 72 9.37 1.42 -14.89
C GLU A 72 8.90 0.28 -13.97
N ALA A 73 9.49 -0.91 -14.13
CA ALA A 73 9.17 -2.05 -13.28
C ALA A 73 9.43 -1.74 -11.79
N ILE A 74 10.49 -1.00 -11.48
CA ILE A 74 10.84 -0.60 -10.11
C ILE A 74 9.85 0.44 -9.59
N GLU A 75 9.47 1.44 -10.40
CA GLU A 75 8.43 2.41 -10.00
C GLU A 75 7.13 1.71 -9.62
N LEU A 76 6.67 0.78 -10.47
CA LEU A 76 5.45 0.01 -10.23
C LEU A 76 5.57 -0.87 -8.97
N SER A 77 6.70 -1.55 -8.79
CA SER A 77 6.94 -2.37 -7.59
C SER A 77 6.91 -1.52 -6.32
N ILE A 78 7.55 -0.35 -6.30
CA ILE A 78 7.53 0.55 -5.14
C ILE A 78 6.11 1.01 -4.84
N PHE A 79 5.36 1.42 -5.87
CA PHE A 79 3.97 1.84 -5.69
C PHE A 79 3.12 0.73 -5.07
N ARG A 80 3.26 -0.51 -5.54
CA ARG A 80 2.55 -1.68 -4.99
C ARG A 80 2.95 -1.97 -3.54
N ILE A 81 4.25 -1.87 -3.20
CA ILE A 81 4.74 -2.04 -1.82
C ILE A 81 4.08 -1.02 -0.89
N VAL A 82 4.05 0.26 -1.29
CA VAL A 82 3.41 1.31 -0.50
C VAL A 82 1.90 1.09 -0.38
N GLN A 83 1.23 0.72 -1.47
CA GLN A 83 -0.20 0.44 -1.48
C GLN A 83 -0.55 -0.66 -0.48
N GLU A 84 0.16 -1.79 -0.52
CA GLU A 84 -0.14 -2.92 0.35
C GLU A 84 0.25 -2.64 1.81
N GLY A 85 1.38 -1.97 2.05
CA GLY A 85 1.78 -1.54 3.39
C GLY A 85 0.73 -0.65 4.06
N LEU A 86 0.21 0.35 3.33
CA LEU A 86 -0.86 1.21 3.84
C LEU A 86 -2.18 0.44 4.02
N ASN A 87 -2.54 -0.47 3.11
CA ASN A 87 -3.72 -1.31 3.29
C ASN A 87 -3.63 -2.20 4.54
N ASN A 88 -2.45 -2.72 4.86
CA ASN A 88 -2.23 -3.52 6.06
C ASN A 88 -2.36 -2.67 7.33
N ILE A 89 -1.78 -1.46 7.34
CA ILE A 89 -1.94 -0.51 8.45
C ILE A 89 -3.42 -0.19 8.70
N ALA A 90 -4.17 0.18 7.65
CA ALA A 90 -5.60 0.47 7.78
C ALA A 90 -6.40 -0.71 8.35
N ARG A 91 -6.00 -1.95 8.05
CA ARG A 91 -6.71 -3.15 8.47
C ARG A 91 -6.34 -3.59 9.88
N HIS A 92 -5.09 -3.39 10.31
CA HIS A 92 -4.53 -4.10 11.46
C HIS A 92 -3.98 -3.20 12.57
N ALA A 93 -3.37 -2.07 12.24
CA ALA A 93 -2.46 -1.41 13.17
C ALA A 93 -3.13 -0.44 14.16
N LYS A 94 -4.40 -0.04 13.93
CA LYS A 94 -5.13 0.96 14.75
C LYS A 94 -4.36 2.28 14.92
N SER A 95 -3.61 2.66 13.89
CA SER A 95 -2.74 3.83 13.86
C SER A 95 -3.53 5.11 13.58
N SER A 96 -3.04 6.24 14.10
CA SER A 96 -3.56 7.58 13.81
C SER A 96 -2.71 8.32 12.78
N HIS A 97 -1.48 7.86 12.59
CA HIS A 97 -0.48 8.47 11.74
C HIS A 97 0.41 7.42 11.06
N VAL A 98 0.79 7.70 9.81
CA VAL A 98 1.75 6.91 9.05
C VAL A 98 2.73 7.83 8.35
N LYS A 99 4.01 7.44 8.36
CA LYS A 99 5.07 8.05 7.57
C LYS A 99 5.49 7.08 6.46
N VAL A 100 5.45 7.56 5.22
CA VAL A 100 6.01 6.88 4.06
C VAL A 100 7.21 7.68 3.59
N SER A 101 8.38 7.04 3.49
CA SER A 101 9.55 7.68 2.93
C SER A 101 10.23 6.85 1.86
N LEU A 102 10.72 7.53 0.83
CA LEU A 102 11.51 6.94 -0.25
C LEU A 102 12.82 7.72 -0.33
N GLN A 103 13.94 7.05 -0.09
CA GLN A 103 15.25 7.69 0.01
C GLN A 103 16.32 6.95 -0.78
N GLN A 104 17.12 7.67 -1.55
CA GLN A 104 18.26 7.08 -2.25
C GLN A 104 19.49 7.11 -1.33
N THR A 105 19.81 5.96 -0.72
CA THR A 105 20.93 5.84 0.23
C THR A 105 22.29 5.68 -0.47
N SER A 106 22.30 5.24 -1.73
CA SER A 106 23.49 5.21 -2.60
C SER A 106 23.07 5.18 -4.08
N PRO A 107 24.00 5.27 -5.05
CA PRO A 107 23.66 5.24 -6.47
C PRO A 107 22.86 4.01 -6.93
N ARG A 108 22.94 2.89 -6.18
CA ARG A 108 22.24 1.64 -6.51
C ARG A 108 21.32 1.12 -5.40
N LEU A 109 21.12 1.90 -4.34
CA LEU A 109 20.27 1.50 -3.21
C LEU A 109 19.20 2.55 -2.97
N LEU A 110 17.95 2.08 -2.98
CA LEU A 110 16.78 2.84 -2.63
C LEU A 110 16.15 2.21 -1.39
N LEU A 111 15.97 3.02 -0.35
CA LEU A 111 15.31 2.64 0.89
C LEU A 111 13.86 3.11 0.83
N ILE A 112 12.94 2.17 1.02
CA ILE A 112 11.52 2.42 1.22
C ILE A 112 11.23 2.17 2.70
N SER A 113 10.59 3.13 3.38
CA SER A 113 10.14 2.95 4.76
C SER A 113 8.66 3.33 4.86
N ILE A 114 7.91 2.47 5.55
CA ILE A 114 6.51 2.68 5.91
C ILE A 114 6.46 2.43 7.41
N ALA A 115 6.20 3.47 8.18
CA ALA A 115 6.19 3.41 9.64
C ALA A 115 4.90 4.02 10.16
N ASP A 116 4.23 3.32 11.07
CA ASP A 116 2.99 3.77 11.69
C ASP A 116 3.13 3.87 13.22
N ASP A 117 2.21 4.60 13.86
CA ASP A 117 2.13 4.78 15.30
C ASP A 117 1.16 3.79 15.99
N GLY A 118 0.87 2.67 15.33
CA GLY A 118 -0.10 1.68 15.76
C GLY A 118 0.43 0.71 16.82
N VAL A 119 -0.39 -0.30 17.12
CA VAL A 119 -0.16 -1.25 18.21
C VAL A 119 0.99 -2.25 17.95
N GLY A 120 1.56 -2.25 16.75
CA GLY A 120 2.54 -3.23 16.30
C GLY A 120 1.94 -4.65 16.15
N ASP A 121 2.66 -5.53 15.47
CA ASP A 121 2.34 -6.96 15.46
C ASP A 121 3.24 -7.67 16.48
N THR A 122 2.66 -8.16 17.57
CA THR A 122 3.40 -8.89 18.62
C THR A 122 3.81 -10.30 18.21
N GLU A 123 3.40 -10.78 17.03
CA GLU A 123 3.86 -12.07 16.49
C GLU A 123 4.82 -11.89 15.31
N ARG A 124 6.04 -12.43 15.50
CA ARG A 124 7.12 -12.71 14.52
C ARG A 124 8.18 -11.62 14.31
N VAL A 125 9.32 -11.85 14.98
CA VAL A 125 10.67 -11.67 14.42
C VAL A 125 11.21 -13.05 14.08
#